data_AF-A0A1E3UBW3-F1
#
_entry.id   AF-A0A1E3UBW3-F1
#
_cell.length_a   1.000
_cell.length_b   1.000
_cell.length_c   1.000
_cell.angle_alpha   90.00
_cell.angle_beta   90.00
_cell.angle_gamma   90.00
#
_symmetry.space_group_name_H-M   'P 1'
#
loop_
_entity.id
_entity.type
_entity.pdbx_description
1 polymer ?
#
loop_
_entity_poly.entity_id
_entity_poly.type
_entity_poly.pdbx_seq_one_letter_code
_entity_poly.pdbx_strand_id
1 'polypeptide(L)'
;MIEYIKLFWAGAPEGEPSVILYEVDTENERLALRSIDIFADGRTRNIPDLYDGVIEITPIPTVEELNAHVWGEEFHACIIEQAEFEAIWETHTYDGALK
;
A
#
# COMPACT_ATOMS: atom_id res chain seq x y z
N MET A 1 14.87 7.14 -5.88
CA MET A 1 14.81 5.66 -6.04
C MET A 1 13.38 5.22 -5.73
N ILE A 2 12.88 4.16 -6.36
CA ILE A 2 11.50 3.70 -6.12
C ILE A 2 11.50 2.47 -5.21
N GLU A 3 10.67 2.49 -4.18
CA GLU A 3 10.36 1.34 -3.32
C GLU A 3 8.92 0.90 -3.56
N TYR A 4 8.68 -0.40 -3.56
CA TYR A 4 7.34 -0.97 -3.60
C TYR A 4 7.05 -1.62 -2.27
N ILE A 5 6.05 -1.10 -1.56
CA ILE A 5 5.69 -1.54 -0.21
C ILE A 5 4.33 -2.22 -0.27
N LYS A 6 4.22 -3.33 0.43
CA LYS A 6 2.96 -4.03 0.67
C LYS A 6 2.65 -3.99 2.16
N LEU A 7 1.57 -3.30 2.52
CA LEU A 7 1.07 -3.17 3.88
C LEU A 7 -0.15 -4.06 4.06
N PHE A 8 -0.12 -4.93 5.06
CA PHE A 8 -1.22 -5.75 5.51
C PHE A 8 -1.89 -5.10 6.71
N TRP A 9 -3.23 -5.09 6.75
CA TRP A 9 -4.03 -4.64 7.87
C TRP A 9 -4.93 -5.78 8.36
N ALA A 10 -4.45 -6.51 9.37
CA ALA A 10 -5.16 -7.66 9.91
C ALA A 10 -6.44 -7.24 10.64
N GLY A 11 -7.59 -7.71 10.15
CA GLY A 11 -8.87 -7.36 10.75
C GLY A 11 -9.33 -5.94 10.40
N ALA A 12 -8.89 -5.42 9.25
CA ALA A 12 -9.40 -4.17 8.68
C ALA A 12 -10.96 -4.12 8.74
N PRO A 13 -11.55 -2.98 9.11
CA PRO A 13 -13.00 -2.80 9.14
C PRO A 13 -13.67 -3.10 7.79
N GLU A 14 -14.97 -3.41 7.83
CA GLU A 14 -15.74 -3.59 6.60
C GLU A 14 -15.70 -2.31 5.74
N GLY A 15 -15.32 -2.46 4.47
CA GLY A 15 -15.18 -1.36 3.53
C GLY A 15 -13.78 -0.74 3.48
N GLU A 16 -12.88 -1.10 4.39
CA GLU A 16 -11.48 -0.70 4.36
C GLU A 16 -10.61 -1.74 3.62
N PRO A 17 -9.49 -1.32 3.01
CA PRO A 17 -8.56 -2.26 2.38
C PRO A 17 -7.88 -3.14 3.44
N SER A 18 -7.77 -4.44 3.15
CA SER A 18 -7.00 -5.39 3.96
C SER A 18 -5.53 -5.42 3.57
N VAL A 19 -5.22 -5.02 2.34
CA VAL A 19 -3.84 -4.83 1.85
C VAL A 19 -3.77 -3.53 1.07
N ILE A 20 -2.70 -2.76 1.26
CA ILE A 20 -2.41 -1.56 0.49
C ILE A 20 -1.02 -1.70 -0.12
N LEU A 21 -0.92 -1.48 -1.43
CA LEU A 21 0.35 -1.46 -2.15
C LEU A 21 0.72 -0.02 -2.48
N TYR A 22 1.96 0.37 -2.21
CA TYR A 22 2.49 1.68 -2.54
C TYR A 22 3.66 1.57 -3.51
N GLU A 23 3.67 2.41 -4.54
CA GLU A 23 4.87 2.77 -5.29
C GLU A 23 5.39 4.09 -4.72
N VAL A 24 6.51 4.07 -4.01
CA VAL A 24 7.03 5.21 -3.23
C VAL A 24 8.28 5.78 -3.87
N ASP A 25 8.30 7.10 -4.11
CA ASP A 25 9.50 7.81 -4.52
C ASP A 25 10.29 8.28 -3.29
N THR A 26 11.39 7.58 -3.00
CA THR A 26 12.23 7.85 -1.83
C THR A 26 13.09 9.10 -1.96
N GLU A 27 13.23 9.65 -3.17
CA GLU A 27 13.94 10.92 -3.39
C GLU A 27 13.01 12.12 -3.29
N ASN A 28 11.71 11.92 -3.43
CA ASN A 28 10.69 12.96 -3.32
C ASN A 28 9.90 12.81 -2.01
N GLU A 29 10.59 13.06 -0.89
CA GLU A 29 9.98 13.06 0.46
C GLU A 29 9.26 11.76 0.86
N ARG A 30 9.57 10.62 0.20
CA ARG A 30 8.87 9.33 0.35
C ARG A 30 7.37 9.43 0.07
N LEU A 31 6.99 10.23 -0.93
CA LEU A 31 5.61 10.30 -1.39
C LEU A 31 5.25 9.13 -2.30
N ALA A 32 4.01 8.65 -2.20
CA ALA A 32 3.48 7.62 -3.10
C ALA A 32 3.18 8.21 -4.48
N LEU A 33 3.69 7.59 -5.53
CA LEU A 33 3.33 7.89 -6.92
C LEU A 33 2.00 7.24 -7.30
N ARG A 34 1.81 5.98 -6.89
CA ARG A 34 0.59 5.20 -7.10
C ARG A 34 0.30 4.35 -5.87
N SER A 35 -0.98 4.05 -5.65
CA SER A 35 -1.42 3.09 -4.65
C SER A 35 -2.41 2.09 -5.23
N ILE A 36 -2.46 0.88 -4.68
CA ILE A 36 -3.50 -0.11 -4.94
C ILE A 36 -4.08 -0.53 -3.61
N ASP A 37 -5.36 -0.23 -3.42
CA ASP A 37 -6.13 -0.77 -2.30
C ASP A 37 -6.70 -2.11 -2.69
N ILE A 38 -6.55 -3.10 -1.81
CA ILE A 38 -7.04 -4.46 -2.01
C ILE A 38 -7.96 -4.80 -0.83
N PHE A 39 -9.22 -5.06 -1.13
CA PHE A 39 -10.27 -5.33 -0.15
C PHE A 39 -10.32 -6.82 0.23
N ALA A 40 -10.96 -7.12 1.35
CA ALA A 40 -11.11 -8.49 1.85
C ALA A 40 -11.82 -9.45 0.86
N ASP A 41 -12.61 -8.91 -0.07
CA ASP A 41 -13.30 -9.67 -1.13
C ASP A 41 -12.47 -9.81 -2.42
N GLY A 42 -11.21 -9.38 -2.41
CA GLY A 42 -10.28 -9.47 -3.54
C GLY A 42 -10.45 -8.38 -4.59
N ARG A 43 -11.43 -7.48 -4.44
CA ARG A 43 -11.53 -6.30 -5.33
C ARG A 43 -10.32 -5.41 -5.12
N THR A 44 -9.85 -4.82 -6.21
CA THR A 44 -8.79 -3.80 -6.17
C THR A 44 -9.36 -2.43 -6.52
N ARG A 45 -8.72 -1.38 -5.98
CA ARG A 45 -8.92 0.01 -6.37
C ARG A 45 -7.55 0.62 -6.64
N ASN A 46 -7.29 0.90 -7.90
CA ASN A 46 -6.08 1.59 -8.34
C ASN A 46 -6.25 3.09 -8.12
N ILE A 47 -5.25 3.70 -7.49
CA ILE A 47 -5.22 5.11 -7.14
C ILE A 47 -3.99 5.72 -7.83
N PRO A 48 -4.17 6.45 -8.95
CA PRO A 48 -3.06 6.99 -9.73
C PRO A 48 -2.43 8.23 -9.10
N ASP A 49 -3.13 8.90 -8.18
CA ASP A 49 -2.62 10.00 -7.38
C ASP A 49 -3.28 9.92 -6.00
N LEU A 50 -2.52 9.51 -4.99
CA LEU A 50 -3.01 9.38 -3.61
C LEU A 50 -3.32 10.74 -2.98
N TYR A 51 -2.77 11.82 -3.54
CA TYR A 51 -2.79 13.15 -2.97
C TYR A 51 -3.71 14.11 -3.77
N ASP A 52 -4.45 13.61 -4.75
CA ASP A 52 -5.39 14.45 -5.50
C ASP A 52 -6.45 15.07 -4.56
N GLY A 53 -6.51 16.41 -4.56
CA GLY A 53 -7.45 17.18 -3.75
C GLY A 53 -7.16 17.23 -2.25
N VAL A 54 -6.02 16.71 -1.76
CA VAL A 54 -5.65 16.79 -0.33
C VAL A 54 -4.93 18.11 -0.01
N ILE A 55 -5.17 18.65 1.19
CA ILE A 55 -4.56 19.90 1.65
C ILE A 55 -3.20 19.66 2.32
N GLU A 56 -3.04 18.50 2.97
CA GLU A 56 -1.83 18.08 3.67
C GLU A 56 -1.46 16.66 3.23
N ILE A 57 -0.16 16.42 3.08
CA ILE A 57 0.41 15.11 2.72
C ILE A 57 1.38 14.66 3.80
N THR A 58 1.44 13.35 4.05
CA THR A 58 2.45 12.75 4.92
C THR A 58 3.30 11.76 4.13
N PRO A 59 4.62 11.69 4.39
CA PRO A 59 5.48 10.65 3.83
C PRO A 59 4.94 9.25 4.12
N ILE A 60 5.14 8.32 3.19
CA ILE A 60 4.88 6.90 3.44
C ILE A 60 5.99 6.37 4.37
N PRO A 61 5.64 5.82 5.56
CA PRO A 61 6.62 5.27 6.47
C PRO A 61 7.42 4.12 5.83
N THR A 62 8.63 3.86 6.32
CA THR A 62 9.40 2.71 5.85
C THR A 62 8.78 1.39 6.33
N VAL A 63 9.20 0.27 5.73
CA VAL A 63 8.78 -1.06 6.18
C VAL A 63 9.19 -1.32 7.63
N GLU A 64 10.36 -0.86 8.06
CA GLU A 64 10.82 -0.99 9.44
C GLU A 64 9.96 -0.18 10.39
N GLU A 65 9.57 1.05 10.01
CA GLU A 65 8.69 1.89 10.83
C GLU A 65 7.29 1.28 10.96
N LEU A 66 6.71 0.80 9.85
CA LEU A 66 5.40 0.13 9.85
C LEU A 66 5.41 -1.11 10.77
N ASN A 67 6.47 -1.91 10.70
CA ASN A 67 6.65 -3.10 11.54
C ASN A 67 7.15 -2.79 12.96
N ALA A 68 7.41 -1.53 13.31
CA ALA A 68 7.69 -1.14 14.69
C ALA A 68 6.41 -1.08 15.56
N HIS A 69 5.24 -1.35 14.96
CA HIS A 69 3.93 -1.44 15.61
C HIS A 69 3.50 -0.17 16.35
N VAL A 70 4.03 0.99 15.96
CA VAL A 70 3.64 2.31 16.50
C VAL A 70 2.16 2.61 16.20
N TRP A 71 1.66 2.13 15.05
CA TRP A 71 0.29 2.34 14.60
C TRP A 71 -0.66 1.18 14.90
N GLY A 72 -0.16 0.09 15.50
CA GLY A 72 -0.93 -1.11 15.79
C GLY A 72 -0.17 -2.40 15.49
N GLU A 73 -0.49 -3.45 16.25
CA GLU A 73 0.04 -4.81 16.05
C GLU A 73 -0.59 -5.48 14.82
N GLU A 74 -1.73 -4.97 14.36
CA GLU A 74 -2.44 -5.45 13.18
C GLU A 74 -1.78 -5.08 11.86
N PHE A 75 -0.81 -4.17 11.88
CA PHE A 75 -0.10 -3.72 10.68
C PHE A 75 1.22 -4.48 10.51
N HIS A 76 1.41 -5.03 9.31
CA HIS A 76 2.67 -5.65 8.90
C HIS A 76 3.01 -5.20 7.49
N ALA A 77 4.27 -4.94 7.21
CA ALA A 77 4.71 -4.50 5.89
C ALA A 77 5.89 -5.32 5.37
N CYS A 78 6.00 -5.43 4.05
CA CYS A 78 7.19 -5.93 3.38
C CYS A 78 7.48 -5.17 2.09
N ILE A 79 8.72 -5.28 1.61
CA ILE A 79 9.10 -4.83 0.27
C ILE A 79 8.66 -5.89 -0.73
N ILE A 80 8.11 -5.45 -1.86
CA ILE A 80 7.78 -6.30 -3.01
C ILE A 80 8.57 -5.86 -4.25
N GLU A 81 8.57 -6.72 -5.27
CA GLU A 81 9.14 -6.36 -6.57
C GLU A 81 8.17 -5.47 -7.35
N GLN A 82 8.71 -4.57 -8.18
CA GLN A 82 7.92 -3.78 -9.14
C GLN A 82 7.00 -4.67 -9.97
N ALA A 83 7.48 -5.84 -10.40
CA ALA A 83 6.70 -6.76 -11.23
C ALA A 83 5.42 -7.26 -10.54
N GLU A 84 5.43 -7.45 -9.22
CA GLU A 84 4.23 -7.82 -8.46
C GLU A 84 3.23 -6.67 -8.46
N PHE A 85 3.69 -5.44 -8.20
CA PHE A 85 2.84 -4.25 -8.23
C PHE A 85 2.18 -4.05 -9.60
N GLU A 86 2.97 -4.05 -10.68
CA GLU A 86 2.46 -3.80 -12.03
C GLU A 86 1.50 -4.90 -12.51
N ALA A 87 1.74 -6.16 -12.13
CA ALA A 87 0.82 -7.24 -12.45
C ALA A 87 -0.58 -6.99 -11.88
N ILE A 88 -0.66 -6.52 -10.63
CA ILE A 88 -1.94 -6.22 -9.98
C ILE A 88 -2.54 -4.92 -10.56
N TRP A 89 -1.70 -3.91 -10.80
CA TRP A 89 -2.10 -2.64 -11.40
C TRP A 89 -2.82 -2.86 -12.74
N GLU A 90 -2.22 -3.65 -13.64
CA GLU A 90 -2.78 -3.89 -14.97
C GLU A 90 -4.02 -4.81 -14.93
N THR A 91 -3.95 -5.88 -14.14
CA THR A 91 -5.01 -6.91 -14.14
C THR A 91 -6.22 -6.55 -13.30
N HIS A 92 -6.09 -5.62 -12.35
CA HIS A 92 -7.13 -5.29 -11.37
C HIS A 92 -7.60 -6.51 -10.57
N THR A 93 -6.72 -7.49 -10.38
CA THR A 93 -6.98 -8.73 -9.65
C THR A 93 -5.85 -9.02 -8.69
N TYR A 94 -6.21 -9.50 -7.49
CA TYR A 94 -5.24 -9.92 -6.49
C TYR A 94 -5.60 -11.30 -5.94
N ASP A 95 -4.77 -12.29 -6.26
CA ASP A 95 -4.92 -13.68 -5.80
C ASP A 95 -3.98 -14.04 -4.64
N GLY A 96 -3.26 -13.05 -4.11
CA GLY A 96 -2.28 -13.24 -3.04
C GLY A 96 -2.92 -13.40 -1.66
N ALA A 97 -2.08 -13.69 -0.67
CA ALA A 97 -2.53 -13.75 0.72
C ALA A 97 -2.99 -12.37 1.20
N LEU A 98 -4.08 -12.33 1.95
CA LEU A 98 -4.59 -11.12 2.62
C LEU A 98 -4.08 -11.00 4.07
N LYS A 99 -3.19 -11.89 4.49
CA LYS A 99 -2.63 -12.04 5.84
C LYS A 99 -1.22 -12.59 5.79
#